data_AF-A0A6B8MBW9-F1
#
_entry.id   AF-A0A6B8MBW9-F1
#
_cell.length_a   1.000
_cell.length_b   1.000
_cell.length_c   1.000
_cell.angle_alpha   90.00
_cell.angle_beta   90.00
_cell.angle_gamma   90.00
#
_symmetry.space_group_name_H-M   'P 1'
#
loop_
_entity.id
_entity.type
_entity.pdbx_description
1 polymer ?
#
loop_
_entity_poly.entity_id
_entity_poly.type
_entity_poly.pdbx_seq_one_letter_code
_entity_poly.pdbx_strand_id
1 'polypeptide(L)'
;MPTRTTEETNVLLLRGAALWLLVALLLAFCLVGLNFGVPFLKALFAGKQSRLVQSHIDYLLMSALILGFYGARVPLHWSIRWAMVVGAFTNSSLFLLQAIFPVLDSPGPAEGALPLLFRIYLMISLPLATYGFGGAAISVLWSTFRRGTTQSATS
;
A
#
# COMPACT_ATOMS: atom_id res chain seq x y z
N MET A 1 -14.73 -24.66 15.49
CA MET A 1 -14.08 -23.60 14.67
C MET A 1 -14.76 -22.29 15.04
N PRO A 2 -14.13 -21.38 15.81
CA PRO A 2 -14.81 -20.19 16.31
C PRO A 2 -15.10 -19.23 15.14
N THR A 3 -16.37 -18.92 14.95
CA THR A 3 -16.88 -17.88 14.05
C THR A 3 -16.46 -16.52 14.56
N ARG A 4 -15.34 -15.99 14.04
CA ARG A 4 -14.95 -14.59 14.28
C ARG A 4 -16.01 -13.66 13.72
N THR A 5 -16.41 -12.67 14.50
CA THR A 5 -17.34 -11.63 14.04
C THR A 5 -16.70 -10.81 12.93
N THR A 6 -17.52 -10.22 12.05
CA THR A 6 -17.05 -9.44 10.89
C THR A 6 -16.09 -8.31 11.30
N GLU A 7 -16.24 -7.78 12.53
CA GLU A 7 -15.35 -6.78 13.13
C GLU A 7 -13.96 -7.34 13.45
N GLU A 8 -13.87 -8.48 14.14
CA GLU A 8 -12.58 -9.16 14.40
C GLU A 8 -11.85 -9.56 13.12
N THR A 9 -12.63 -9.80 12.06
CA THR A 9 -12.13 -10.39 10.82
C THR A 9 -11.37 -9.35 9.97
N ASN A 10 -11.62 -8.05 10.16
CA ASN A 10 -11.02 -6.96 9.38
C ASN A 10 -10.04 -6.06 10.18
N VAL A 11 -9.78 -6.35 11.46
CA VAL A 11 -8.84 -5.59 12.32
C VAL A 11 -7.46 -5.44 11.68
N LEU A 12 -7.02 -6.45 10.91
CA LEU A 12 -5.74 -6.41 10.18
C LEU A 12 -5.68 -5.25 9.17
N LEU A 13 -6.76 -4.99 8.43
CA LEU A 13 -6.81 -3.87 7.48
C LEU A 13 -6.74 -2.55 8.22
N LEU A 14 -7.46 -2.42 9.33
CA LEU A 14 -7.48 -1.19 10.13
C LEU A 14 -6.10 -0.88 10.72
N ARG A 15 -5.44 -1.89 11.30
CA ARG A 15 -4.07 -1.76 11.83
C ARG A 15 -3.08 -1.43 10.72
N GLY A 16 -3.16 -2.12 9.58
CA GLY A 16 -2.34 -1.85 8.41
C GLY A 16 -2.49 -0.41 7.95
N ALA A 17 -3.71 0.04 7.66
CA ALA A 17 -3.98 1.40 7.22
C ALA A 17 -3.53 2.47 8.23
N ALA A 18 -3.71 2.24 9.54
CA ALA A 18 -3.25 3.17 10.56
C ALA A 18 -1.72 3.28 10.57
N LEU A 19 -1.00 2.16 10.46
CA LEU A 19 0.46 2.16 10.36
C LEU A 19 0.95 2.89 9.10
N TRP A 20 0.31 2.65 7.95
CA TRP A 20 0.66 3.31 6.69
C TRP A 20 0.38 4.81 6.72
N LEU A 21 -0.72 5.22 7.37
CA LEU A 21 -1.05 6.63 7.58
C LEU A 21 -0.03 7.32 8.50
N LEU A 22 0.46 6.65 9.54
CA LEU A 22 1.53 7.18 10.39
C LEU A 22 2.84 7.38 9.60
N VAL A 23 3.18 6.43 8.72
CA VAL A 23 4.34 6.58 7.83
C VAL A 23 4.13 7.75 6.86
N ALA A 24 2.95 7.90 6.27
CA ALA A 24 2.64 9.02 5.40
C ALA A 24 2.80 10.37 6.14
N LEU A 25 2.36 10.45 7.39
CA LEU A 25 2.50 11.65 8.21
C LEU A 25 3.98 11.96 8.51
N LEU A 26 4.78 10.94 8.86
CA LEU A 26 6.23 11.09 9.02
C LEU A 26 6.88 11.63 7.73
N LEU A 27 6.50 11.09 6.56
CA LEU A 27 7.00 11.55 5.28
C LEU A 27 6.61 13.00 4.97
N ALA A 28 5.43 13.45 5.42
CA ALA A 28 5.02 14.85 5.31
C ALA A 28 5.98 15.77 6.09
N PHE A 29 6.35 15.40 7.32
CA PHE A 29 7.37 16.12 8.09
C PHE A 29 8.74 16.11 7.39
N CYS A 30 9.14 14.99 6.80
CA CYS A 30 10.38 14.90 6.02
C CYS A 30 10.36 15.85 4.80
N LEU A 31 9.23 15.94 4.08
CA LEU A 31 9.07 16.86 2.94
C LEU A 31 9.19 18.32 3.36
N VAL A 32 8.52 18.69 4.45
CA VAL A 32 8.59 20.04 5.01
C VAL A 32 10.02 20.35 5.47
N GLY A 33 10.66 19.44 6.19
CA GLY A 33 12.05 19.61 6.64
C GLY A 33 13.05 19.71 5.49
N LEU A 34 12.82 19.00 4.39
CA LEU A 34 13.62 19.12 3.17
C LEU A 34 13.46 20.50 2.53
N ASN A 35 12.24 21.04 2.51
CA ASN A 35 11.93 22.39 2.02
C ASN A 35 12.57 23.49 2.88
N PHE A 36 12.64 23.31 4.20
CA PHE A 36 13.40 24.17 5.11
C PHE A 36 14.92 24.02 5.00
N GLY A 37 15.39 23.06 4.19
CA GLY A 37 16.80 22.94 3.85
C GLY A 37 17.64 22.19 4.88
N VAL A 38 17.04 21.38 5.76
CA VAL A 38 17.75 20.62 6.79
C VAL A 38 18.83 19.72 6.16
N PRO A 39 20.13 19.88 6.51
CA PRO A 39 21.23 19.22 5.83
C PRO A 39 21.20 17.69 5.98
N PHE A 40 20.73 17.18 7.13
CA PHE A 40 20.54 15.75 7.34
C PHE A 40 19.54 15.13 6.34
N LEU A 41 18.40 15.79 6.11
CA LEU A 41 17.38 15.31 5.18
C LEU A 41 17.84 15.41 3.72
N LYS A 42 18.62 16.43 3.37
CA LYS A 42 19.26 16.55 2.05
C LYS A 42 20.32 15.49 1.80
N ALA A 43 21.01 15.02 2.85
CA ALA A 43 21.97 13.91 2.75
C ALA A 43 21.27 12.55 2.63
N LEU A 44 20.15 12.37 3.35
CA LEU A 44 19.38 11.12 3.34
C LEU A 44 18.55 10.94 2.06
N PHE A 45 17.92 12.01 1.60
CA PHE A 45 17.19 12.06 0.33
C PHE A 45 18.06 12.80 -0.66
N ALA A 46 18.76 12.06 -1.51
CA ALA A 46 19.77 12.55 -2.46
C ALA A 46 19.18 13.47 -3.56
N GLY A 47 18.59 14.59 -3.16
CA GLY A 47 18.03 15.66 -4.00
C GLY A 47 16.68 15.36 -4.66
N LYS A 48 16.22 14.11 -4.74
CA LYS A 48 14.99 13.75 -5.47
C LYS A 48 13.70 13.95 -4.64
N GLN A 49 13.36 15.21 -4.37
CA GLN A 49 12.11 15.58 -3.69
C GLN A 49 10.87 15.02 -4.39
N SER A 50 10.87 14.93 -5.73
CA SER A 50 9.76 14.37 -6.51
C SER A 50 9.46 12.91 -6.16
N ARG A 51 10.48 12.07 -5.94
CA ARG A 51 10.32 10.67 -5.53
C ARG A 51 9.81 10.56 -4.09
N LEU A 52 10.25 11.45 -3.20
CA LEU A 52 9.74 11.52 -1.84
C LEU A 52 8.25 11.89 -1.81
N VAL A 53 7.83 12.90 -2.57
CA VAL A 53 6.41 13.27 -2.75
C VAL A 53 5.62 12.11 -3.32
N GLN A 54 6.14 11.43 -4.35
CA GLN A 54 5.50 10.26 -4.94
C GLN A 54 5.29 9.15 -3.89
N SER A 55 6.29 8.86 -3.06
CA SER A 55 6.16 7.88 -1.98
C SER A 55 5.11 8.28 -0.94
N HIS A 56 5.06 9.55 -0.56
CA HIS A 56 4.09 10.08 0.39
C HIS A 56 2.65 9.93 -0.13
N ILE A 57 2.41 10.33 -1.39
CA ILE A 57 1.11 10.19 -2.03
C ILE A 57 0.71 8.72 -2.14
N ASP A 58 1.65 7.83 -2.47
CA ASP A 58 1.35 6.39 -2.57
C ASP A 58 0.96 5.80 -1.21
N TYR A 59 1.69 6.12 -0.13
CA TYR A 59 1.28 5.70 1.22
C TYR A 59 -0.11 6.23 1.61
N LEU A 60 -0.44 7.47 1.28
CA LEU A 60 -1.79 8.02 1.52
C LEU A 60 -2.86 7.27 0.71
N LEU A 61 -2.61 7.05 -0.57
CA LEU A 61 -3.54 6.37 -1.47
C LEU A 61 -3.78 4.92 -1.03
N MET A 62 -2.71 4.17 -0.74
CA MET A 62 -2.81 2.78 -0.29
C MET A 62 -3.52 2.68 1.07
N SER A 63 -3.27 3.62 1.99
CA SER A 63 -3.99 3.70 3.27
C SER A 63 -5.48 3.97 3.06
N ALA A 64 -5.81 4.93 2.19
CA ALA A 64 -7.19 5.27 1.84
C ALA A 64 -7.93 4.10 1.19
N LEU A 65 -7.27 3.36 0.29
CA LEU A 65 -7.85 2.15 -0.32
C LEU A 65 -8.15 1.09 0.73
N ILE A 66 -7.21 0.79 1.63
CA ILE A 66 -7.41 -0.20 2.70
C ILE A 66 -8.56 0.23 3.63
N LEU A 67 -8.63 1.51 4.01
CA LEU A 67 -9.75 2.05 4.79
C LEU A 67 -11.08 1.99 4.02
N GLY A 68 -11.07 2.25 2.72
CA GLY A 68 -12.25 2.14 1.85
C GLY A 68 -12.80 0.71 1.82
N PHE A 69 -11.94 -0.28 1.64
CA PHE A 69 -12.32 -1.70 1.68
C PHE A 69 -12.78 -2.15 3.07
N TYR A 70 -12.15 -1.63 4.13
CA TYR A 70 -12.61 -1.83 5.50
C TYR A 70 -14.04 -1.26 5.69
N GLY A 71 -14.27 -0.04 5.22
CA GLY A 71 -15.55 0.68 5.30
C GLY A 71 -16.68 0.05 4.49
N ALA A 72 -16.36 -0.67 3.41
CA ALA A 72 -17.33 -1.43 2.62
C ALA A 72 -17.98 -2.58 3.42
N ARG A 73 -17.39 -2.98 4.57
CA ARG A 73 -17.88 -4.05 5.46
C ARG A 73 -18.16 -5.37 4.75
N VAL A 74 -17.43 -5.65 3.67
CA VAL A 74 -17.52 -6.92 2.93
C VAL A 74 -16.59 -7.94 3.58
N PRO A 75 -17.04 -9.18 3.82
CA PRO A 75 -16.17 -10.24 4.34
C PRO A 75 -15.16 -10.65 3.26
N LEU A 76 -13.92 -10.17 3.40
CA LEU A 76 -12.80 -10.56 2.55
C LEU A 76 -12.20 -11.90 3.01
N HIS A 77 -11.62 -12.65 2.08
CA HIS A 77 -10.84 -13.85 2.43
C HIS A 77 -9.52 -13.45 3.09
N TRP A 78 -9.06 -14.22 4.08
CA TRP A 78 -7.88 -13.86 4.89
C TRP A 78 -6.61 -13.64 4.04
N SER A 79 -6.40 -14.43 2.99
CA SER A 79 -5.25 -14.30 2.09
C SER A 79 -5.24 -12.96 1.34
N ILE A 80 -6.42 -12.48 0.93
CA ILE A 80 -6.58 -11.20 0.23
C ILE A 80 -6.21 -10.06 1.17
N ARG A 81 -6.63 -10.12 2.45
CA ARG A 81 -6.30 -9.09 3.44
C ARG A 81 -4.80 -8.95 3.66
N TRP A 82 -4.11 -10.07 3.80
CA TRP A 82 -2.66 -10.08 3.96
C TRP A 82 -1.96 -9.58 2.71
N ALA A 83 -2.38 -10.03 1.54
CA ALA A 83 -1.84 -9.55 0.27
C ALA A 83 -2.05 -8.04 0.08
N MET A 84 -3.18 -7.48 0.52
CA MET A 84 -3.41 -6.03 0.51
C MET A 84 -2.46 -5.29 1.43
N VAL A 85 -2.34 -5.70 2.69
CA VAL A 85 -1.53 -4.99 3.69
C VAL A 85 -0.04 -5.08 3.33
N VAL A 86 0.44 -6.28 2.98
CA VAL A 86 1.85 -6.50 2.59
C VAL A 86 2.14 -5.91 1.21
N GLY A 87 1.21 -6.05 0.25
CA GLY A 87 1.32 -5.47 -1.08
C GLY A 87 1.35 -3.94 -1.05
N ALA A 88 0.45 -3.31 -0.28
CA ALA A 88 0.45 -1.86 -0.05
C ALA A 88 1.79 -1.39 0.52
N PHE A 89 2.27 -2.03 1.59
CA PHE A 89 3.54 -1.67 2.19
C PHE A 89 4.71 -1.79 1.22
N THR A 90 4.77 -2.91 0.52
CA THR A 90 5.90 -3.19 -0.37
C THR A 90 5.88 -2.31 -1.61
N ASN A 91 4.70 -1.96 -2.13
CA ASN A 91 4.56 -1.03 -3.24
C ASN A 91 5.00 0.38 -2.84
N SER A 92 4.49 0.93 -1.73
CA SER A 92 4.84 2.28 -1.27
C SER A 92 6.31 2.40 -0.85
N SER A 93 6.88 1.33 -0.29
CA SER A 93 8.30 1.27 0.06
C SER A 93 9.22 1.35 -1.16
N LEU A 94 8.78 0.93 -2.36
CA LEU A 94 9.57 1.06 -3.59
C LEU A 94 9.91 2.52 -3.90
N PHE A 95 8.93 3.41 -3.78
CA PHE A 95 9.11 4.83 -4.07
C PHE A 95 9.97 5.51 -3.01
N LEU A 96 9.82 5.09 -1.75
CA LEU A 96 10.66 5.57 -0.66
C LEU A 96 12.11 5.15 -0.83
N LEU A 97 12.36 3.88 -1.19
CA LEU A 97 13.72 3.38 -1.46
C LEU A 97 14.35 4.09 -2.66
N GLN A 98 13.59 4.39 -3.72
CA GLN A 98 14.08 5.20 -4.85
C GLN A 98 14.39 6.65 -4.46
N ALA A 99 13.68 7.21 -3.47
CA ALA A 99 13.93 8.56 -2.95
C ALA A 99 15.21 8.63 -2.10
N ILE A 100 15.51 7.57 -1.33
CA ILE A 100 16.72 7.47 -0.50
C ILE A 100 17.93 7.07 -1.36
N PHE A 101 17.76 6.07 -2.24
CA PHE A 101 18.81 5.53 -3.09
C PHE A 101 18.51 5.84 -4.57
N PRO A 102 18.92 7.00 -5.10
CA PRO A 102 18.62 7.40 -6.48
C PRO A 102 19.29 6.50 -7.53
N VAL A 103 20.29 5.69 -7.12
CA VAL A 103 20.92 4.65 -7.95
C VAL A 103 19.93 3.56 -8.39
N LEU A 104 18.85 3.35 -7.61
CA LEU A 104 17.77 2.43 -7.95
C LEU A 104 16.84 2.96 -9.05
N ASP A 105 16.94 4.26 -9.35
CA ASP A 105 16.11 4.99 -10.31
C ASP A 105 16.90 5.31 -11.61
N SER A 106 17.97 4.56 -11.89
CA SER A 106 18.81 4.74 -13.07
C SER A 106 18.41 3.77 -14.19
N PRO A 107 18.16 4.23 -15.44
CA PRO A 107 17.77 3.39 -16.56
C PRO A 107 18.93 2.56 -17.19
N GLY A 108 20.15 2.70 -16.68
CA GLY A 108 21.31 1.93 -17.15
C GLY A 108 21.24 0.46 -16.75
N PRO A 109 21.98 -0.44 -17.44
CA PRO A 109 22.08 -1.84 -17.04
C PRO A 109 22.60 -1.89 -15.60
N ALA A 110 21.74 -2.38 -14.72
CA ALA A 110 21.96 -2.26 -13.29
C ALA A 110 22.98 -3.33 -12.85
N GLU A 111 24.27 -3.03 -13.02
CA GLU A 111 25.34 -3.90 -12.57
C GLU A 111 25.52 -3.76 -11.05
N GLY A 112 25.20 -4.83 -10.32
CA GLY A 112 25.37 -4.91 -8.86
C GLY A 112 24.27 -5.71 -8.18
N ALA A 113 24.54 -6.21 -6.97
CA ALA A 113 23.58 -6.98 -6.18
C ALA A 113 22.36 -6.15 -5.73
N LEU A 114 22.57 -4.86 -5.46
CA LEU A 114 21.55 -3.98 -4.87
C LEU A 114 20.41 -3.63 -5.85
N PRO A 115 20.67 -3.25 -7.12
CA PRO A 115 19.60 -3.07 -8.11
C PRO A 115 18.89 -4.37 -8.52
N LEU A 116 19.59 -5.51 -8.53
CA LEU A 116 18.98 -6.81 -8.79
C LEU A 116 17.96 -7.18 -7.72
N LEU A 117 18.32 -7.03 -6.44
CA LEU A 117 17.41 -7.24 -5.31
C LEU A 117 16.20 -6.31 -5.38
N PHE A 118 16.43 -5.04 -5.72
CA PHE A 118 15.33 -4.07 -5.91
C PHE A 118 14.39 -4.48 -7.06
N ARG A 119 14.92 -4.99 -8.17
CA ARG A 119 14.11 -5.46 -9.29
C ARG A 119 13.27 -6.70 -8.93
N ILE A 120 13.85 -7.65 -8.19
CA ILE A 120 13.11 -8.81 -7.68
C ILE A 120 12.00 -8.34 -6.72
N TYR A 121 12.33 -7.41 -5.82
CA TYR A 121 11.38 -6.83 -4.89
C TYR A 121 10.22 -6.13 -5.62
N LEU A 122 10.50 -5.36 -6.67
CA LEU A 122 9.49 -4.72 -7.52
C LEU A 122 8.60 -5.75 -8.24
N MET A 123 9.20 -6.80 -8.79
CA MET A 123 8.48 -7.88 -9.48
C MET A 123 7.57 -8.68 -8.54
N ILE A 124 7.85 -8.69 -7.23
CA ILE A 124 7.01 -9.38 -6.24
C ILE A 124 5.93 -8.44 -5.69
N SER A 125 6.26 -7.17 -5.42
CA SER A 125 5.34 -6.23 -4.77
C SER A 125 4.15 -5.86 -5.66
N LEU A 126 4.36 -5.66 -6.96
CA LEU A 126 3.32 -5.30 -7.92
C LEU A 126 2.23 -6.39 -8.04
N PRO A 127 2.58 -7.67 -8.29
CA PRO A 127 1.60 -8.75 -8.29
C PRO A 127 0.91 -8.94 -6.95
N LEU A 128 1.63 -8.80 -5.83
CA LEU A 128 1.05 -8.97 -4.51
C LEU A 128 0.00 -7.89 -4.21
N ALA A 129 0.32 -6.62 -4.50
CA ALA A 129 -0.62 -5.51 -4.38
C ALA A 129 -1.84 -5.69 -5.32
N THR A 130 -1.59 -6.10 -6.57
CA THR A 130 -2.66 -6.35 -7.55
C THR A 130 -3.58 -7.47 -7.10
N TYR A 131 -3.02 -8.58 -6.59
CA TYR A 131 -3.80 -9.70 -6.08
C TYR A 131 -4.64 -9.28 -4.86
N GLY A 132 -4.05 -8.53 -3.93
CA GLY A 132 -4.76 -8.02 -2.75
C GLY A 132 -5.91 -7.08 -3.12
N PHE A 133 -5.60 -5.96 -3.77
CA PHE A 133 -6.60 -4.93 -4.09
C PHE A 133 -7.59 -5.38 -5.16
N GLY A 134 -7.11 -6.08 -6.20
CA GLY A 134 -7.97 -6.63 -7.25
C GLY A 134 -8.91 -7.70 -6.72
N GLY A 135 -8.40 -8.64 -5.90
CA GLY A 135 -9.22 -9.64 -5.23
C GLY A 135 -10.28 -9.02 -4.31
N ALA A 136 -9.93 -7.95 -3.60
CA ALA A 136 -10.87 -7.22 -2.76
C ALA A 136 -11.95 -6.50 -3.59
N ALA A 137 -11.59 -5.83 -4.68
CA ALA A 137 -12.53 -5.16 -5.58
C ALA A 137 -13.54 -6.14 -6.18
N ILE A 138 -13.06 -7.29 -6.67
CA ILE A 138 -13.92 -8.36 -7.18
C ILE A 138 -14.86 -8.86 -6.08
N SER A 139 -14.34 -9.11 -4.87
CA SER A 139 -15.17 -9.59 -3.75
C SER A 139 -16.28 -8.60 -3.38
N VAL A 140 -15.98 -7.30 -3.37
CA VAL A 140 -16.97 -6.25 -3.13
C VAL A 140 -18.01 -6.21 -4.25
N LEU A 141 -17.59 -6.23 -5.51
CA LEU A 141 -18.48 -6.24 -6.66
C LEU A 141 -19.42 -7.46 -6.66
N TRP A 142 -18.90 -8.66 -6.37
CA TRP A 142 -19.73 -9.86 -6.26
C TRP A 142 -20.74 -9.79 -5.11
N SER A 143 -20.39 -9.08 -4.03
CA SER A 143 -21.30 -8.91 -2.89
C SER A 143 -22.52 -8.04 -3.22
N THR A 144 -22.42 -7.11 -4.19
CA THR A 144 -23.55 -6.28 -4.60
C THR A 144 -24.58 -7.08 -5.39
N PHE A 145 -24.13 -7.97 -6.29
CA PHE A 145 -25.02 -8.84 -7.06
C PHE A 145 -25.78 -9.86 -6.21
N ARG A 146 -25.13 -10.44 -5.18
CA ARG A 146 -25.78 -11.40 -4.27
C ARG A 146 -26.87 -10.79 -3.38
N ARG A 147 -26.76 -9.50 -3.06
CA ARG A 147 -27.81 -8.79 -2.31
C ARG A 147 -29.07 -8.58 -3.15
N GLY A 148 -28.93 -8.30 -4.45
CA GLY A 148 -30.06 -8.07 -5.36
C GLY A 148 -30.94 -9.30 -5.60
N THR A 149 -30.36 -10.50 -5.63
CA THR A 149 -31.10 -11.76 -5.83
C THR A 149 -31.87 -12.22 -4.59
N THR A 150 -31.46 -11.81 -3.39
CA THR A 150 -32.15 -12.22 -2.16
C THR A 150 -33.43 -11.41 -1.94
N GLN A 151 -33.46 -10.16 -2.42
CA GLN A 151 -34.60 -9.24 -2.26
C GLN A 151 -35.74 -9.51 -3.24
N SER A 152 -35.45 -10.15 -4.39
CA SER A 152 -36.41 -10.52 -5.43
C SER A 152 -37.04 -11.91 -5.24
N ALA A 153 -36.49 -12.73 -4.34
CA ALA A 153 -37.06 -14.04 -4.00
C ALA A 153 -38.05 -14.00 -2.82
N THR A 154 -38.22 -12.84 -2.18
CA THR A 154 -39.11 -12.63 -1.02
C THR A 154 -40.29 -11.70 -1.31
N SER A 155 -40.50 -11.33 -2.58
CA SER A 155 -41.62 -10.50 -3.06
C SER A 155 -42.63 -11.32 -3.84
#